data_AF-A0AA40RWX8-F1
#
_entry.id   AF-A0AA40RWX8-F1
#
_cell.length_a   1.000
_cell.length_b   1.000
_cell.length_c   1.000
_cell.angle_alpha   90.00
_cell.angle_beta   90.00
_cell.angle_gamma   90.00
#
_symmetry.space_group_name_H-M   'P 1'
#
loop_
_entity.id
_entity.type
_entity.pdbx_description
1 polymer ?
#
loop_
_entity_poly.entity_id
_entity_poly.type
_entity_poly.pdbx_seq_one_letter_code
_entity_poly.pdbx_strand_id
1 'polypeptide(L)'
;MARKRTYNRRNQSQNKILSVLILVAVIGFYLWQNNQASHSNQGATSTKPFSSAVAADDQALLNLKWDGTLDGDVVHINSDKATFTNVEMGETFPSQGSKLRPVDGLSLSPLDNLGRSQQGNFIASRSAMDKVTKRPDRIGYDVRPSGWFIND
;
A
#
# COMPACT_ATOMS: atom_id res chain seq x y z
N MET A 1 -78.50 2.07 40.33
CA MET A 1 -77.36 1.41 41.03
C MET A 1 -76.47 0.75 39.99
N ALA A 2 -75.17 1.06 40.00
CA ALA A 2 -74.21 0.71 38.95
C ALA A 2 -73.84 -0.79 38.94
N ARG A 3 -73.78 -1.41 37.76
CA ARG A 3 -73.16 -2.73 37.56
C ARG A 3 -71.80 -2.57 36.89
N LYS A 4 -70.73 -2.83 37.67
CA LYS A 4 -69.33 -2.90 37.21
C LYS A 4 -69.19 -4.00 36.15
N ARG A 5 -68.59 -3.65 35.01
CA ARG A 5 -68.13 -4.59 33.98
C ARG A 5 -66.78 -5.19 34.41
N THR A 6 -66.73 -6.51 34.53
CA THR A 6 -65.49 -7.26 34.81
C THR A 6 -64.87 -7.68 33.48
N TYR A 7 -63.62 -7.29 33.23
CA TYR A 7 -62.85 -7.73 32.06
C TYR A 7 -61.94 -8.90 32.44
N ASN A 8 -62.16 -10.06 31.82
CA ASN A 8 -61.26 -11.21 31.94
C ASN A 8 -59.98 -10.96 31.13
N ARG A 9 -58.83 -10.91 31.81
CA ARG A 9 -57.51 -10.88 31.16
C ARG A 9 -57.15 -12.28 30.68
N ARG A 10 -56.89 -12.42 29.38
CA ARG A 10 -56.37 -13.64 28.74
C ARG A 10 -54.85 -13.69 28.96
N ASN A 11 -54.36 -14.75 29.59
CA ASN A 11 -52.92 -14.98 29.77
C ASN A 11 -52.26 -15.17 28.39
N GLN A 12 -51.31 -14.29 28.08
CA GLN A 12 -50.55 -14.32 26.83
C GLN A 12 -49.40 -15.32 26.98
N SER A 13 -49.34 -16.33 26.13
CA SER A 13 -48.26 -17.33 26.11
C SER A 13 -46.94 -16.65 25.75
N GLN A 14 -45.95 -16.74 26.64
CA GLN A 14 -44.60 -16.24 26.42
C GLN A 14 -43.98 -16.96 25.22
N ASN A 15 -43.72 -16.22 24.15
CA ASN A 15 -43.12 -16.71 22.90
C ASN A 15 -41.64 -17.07 23.11
N LYS A 16 -41.37 -18.21 23.74
CA LYS A 16 -40.02 -18.77 23.96
C LYS A 16 -39.22 -18.93 22.65
N ILE A 17 -39.91 -19.06 21.52
CA ILE A 17 -39.30 -19.16 20.17
C ILE A 17 -38.64 -17.82 19.78
N LEU A 18 -39.27 -16.69 20.14
CA LEU A 18 -38.73 -15.37 19.81
C LEU A 18 -37.45 -15.08 20.62
N SER A 19 -37.40 -15.50 21.89
CA SER A 19 -36.19 -15.35 22.71
C SER A 19 -35.02 -16.21 22.20
N VAL A 20 -35.30 -17.40 21.66
CA VAL A 20 -34.26 -18.25 21.07
C VAL A 20 -33.73 -17.65 19.76
N LEU A 21 -34.62 -17.10 18.92
CA LEU A 21 -34.21 -16.40 17.69
C LEU A 21 -33.32 -15.19 17.97
N ILE A 22 -33.65 -14.39 18.99
CA ILE A 22 -32.82 -13.25 19.40
C ILE A 22 -31.46 -13.74 19.89
N LEU A 23 -31.41 -14.82 20.69
CA LEU A 23 -30.15 -15.37 21.19
C LEU A 23 -29.24 -15.86 20.05
N VAL A 24 -29.80 -16.57 19.06
CA VAL A 24 -29.05 -17.04 17.89
C VAL A 24 -28.56 -15.86 17.04
N ALA A 25 -29.37 -14.81 16.87
CA ALA A 25 -28.96 -13.61 16.14
C ALA A 25 -27.80 -12.86 16.85
N VAL A 26 -27.83 -12.75 18.18
CA VAL A 26 -26.76 -12.11 18.96
C VAL A 26 -25.45 -12.91 18.89
N ILE A 27 -25.51 -14.24 19.03
CA ILE A 27 -24.33 -15.10 18.92
C ILE A 27 -23.77 -15.08 17.50
N GLY A 28 -24.64 -15.16 16.49
CA GLY A 28 -24.24 -15.07 15.08
C GLY A 28 -23.59 -13.72 14.74
N PHE A 29 -24.13 -12.62 15.26
CA PHE A 29 -23.55 -11.29 15.11
C PHE A 29 -22.19 -11.18 15.82
N TYR A 30 -22.05 -11.72 17.04
CA TYR A 30 -20.79 -11.70 17.79
C TYR A 30 -19.69 -12.51 17.08
N LEU A 31 -20.03 -13.68 16.54
CA LEU A 31 -19.09 -14.49 15.76
C LEU A 31 -18.73 -13.84 14.42
N TRP A 32 -19.71 -13.23 13.74
CA TRP A 32 -19.47 -12.50 12.49
C TRP A 32 -18.60 -11.26 12.71
N GLN A 33 -18.84 -10.50 13.79
CA GLN A 33 -18.02 -9.34 14.15
C GLN A 33 -16.58 -9.76 14.49
N ASN A 34 -16.39 -10.87 15.22
CA ASN A 34 -15.04 -11.40 15.49
C ASN A 34 -14.35 -11.92 14.22
N ASN A 35 -15.08 -12.52 13.28
CA ASN A 35 -14.50 -12.93 11.99
C ASN A 35 -14.14 -11.73 11.10
N GLN A 36 -14.87 -10.62 11.18
CA GLN A 36 -14.47 -9.38 10.52
C GLN A 36 -13.32 -8.67 11.22
N ALA A 37 -13.19 -8.78 12.55
CA ALA A 37 -12.05 -8.25 13.29
C ALA A 37 -10.73 -8.97 12.96
N SER A 38 -10.80 -10.24 12.52
CA SER A 38 -9.66 -10.97 11.94
C SER A 38 -9.28 -10.51 10.52
N HIS A 39 -10.15 -9.73 9.88
CA HIS A 39 -9.85 -8.91 8.71
C HIS A 39 -9.92 -7.42 9.03
N SER A 40 -9.63 -7.05 10.29
CA SER A 40 -9.02 -5.74 10.48
C SER A 40 -7.75 -5.81 9.65
N ASN A 41 -7.77 -5.10 8.54
CA ASN A 41 -6.57 -4.64 7.87
C ASN A 41 -5.70 -4.21 9.03
N GLN A 42 -4.69 -5.03 9.33
CA GLN A 42 -3.47 -4.51 9.86
C GLN A 42 -3.20 -3.36 8.90
N GLY A 43 -3.46 -2.16 9.39
CA GLY A 43 -2.81 -0.98 8.88
C GLY A 43 -1.36 -1.30 9.06
N ALA A 44 -0.80 -2.02 8.08
CA ALA A 44 0.52 -1.77 7.61
C ALA A 44 0.45 -0.33 7.10
N THR A 45 0.42 0.64 8.03
CA THR A 45 1.48 1.63 8.01
C THR A 45 2.77 0.82 7.92
N SER A 46 3.11 0.44 6.69
CA SER A 46 4.43 0.03 6.31
C SER A 46 5.25 1.29 6.56
N THR A 47 5.72 1.42 7.79
CA THR A 47 6.80 2.31 8.18
C THR A 47 8.13 1.75 7.66
N LYS A 48 8.12 0.81 6.71
CA LYS A 48 9.28 0.60 5.86
C LYS A 48 9.26 1.74 4.85
N PRO A 49 10.20 2.69 4.94
CA PRO A 49 10.07 3.91 4.17
C PRO A 49 10.21 3.62 2.66
N PHE A 50 10.80 2.50 2.25
CA PHE A 50 10.96 2.09 0.85
C PHE A 50 11.04 0.55 0.74
N SER A 51 10.38 -0.06 -0.26
CA SER A 51 10.66 -1.44 -0.67
C SER A 51 11.90 -1.45 -1.55
N SER A 52 12.75 -2.46 -1.36
CA SER A 52 13.97 -2.64 -2.14
C SER A 52 13.95 -4.03 -2.74
N ALA A 53 14.24 -4.14 -4.04
CA ALA A 53 14.52 -5.43 -4.65
C ALA A 53 15.78 -6.03 -4.02
N VAL A 54 15.70 -7.29 -3.62
CA VAL A 54 16.82 -8.07 -3.09
C VAL A 54 17.29 -9.04 -4.17
N ALA A 55 18.60 -9.20 -4.35
CA ALA A 55 19.15 -10.21 -5.25
C ALA A 55 19.05 -11.61 -4.60
N ALA A 56 18.94 -12.66 -5.41
CA ALA A 56 18.84 -14.03 -4.89
C ALA A 56 20.12 -14.50 -4.16
N ASP A 57 21.29 -14.04 -4.61
CA ASP A 57 22.59 -14.35 -4.04
C ASP A 57 23.64 -13.26 -4.34
N ASP A 58 24.80 -13.38 -3.73
CA ASP A 58 25.93 -12.47 -3.92
C ASP A 58 26.51 -12.54 -5.34
N GLN A 59 26.37 -13.68 -6.04
CA GLN A 59 26.88 -13.82 -7.40
C GLN A 59 26.07 -12.93 -8.38
N ALA A 60 24.76 -12.82 -8.18
CA ALA A 60 23.91 -11.90 -8.92
C ALA A 60 24.28 -10.41 -8.64
N LEU A 61 24.81 -10.10 -7.45
CA LEU A 61 25.35 -8.78 -7.12
C LEU A 61 26.78 -8.56 -7.67
N LEU A 62 27.55 -9.63 -7.88
CA LEU A 62 28.86 -9.55 -8.53
C LEU A 62 28.73 -9.25 -10.02
N ASN A 63 27.70 -9.77 -10.70
CA ASN A 63 27.39 -9.37 -12.08
C ASN A 63 27.06 -7.86 -12.19
N LEU A 64 26.45 -7.29 -11.14
CA LEU A 64 26.22 -5.84 -11.03
C LEU A 64 27.52 -5.04 -10.89
N LYS A 65 28.59 -5.66 -10.38
CA LYS A 65 29.89 -5.01 -10.34
C LYS A 65 30.46 -5.04 -11.75
N TRP A 66 30.75 -3.86 -12.28
CA TRP A 66 31.43 -3.73 -13.55
C TRP A 66 32.79 -4.44 -13.50
N ASP A 67 32.89 -5.58 -14.17
CA ASP A 67 34.10 -6.42 -14.22
C ASP A 67 34.85 -6.27 -15.56
N GLY A 68 34.38 -5.37 -16.42
CA GLY A 68 34.98 -5.11 -17.73
C GLY A 68 34.55 -6.08 -18.84
N THR A 69 33.67 -7.04 -18.55
CA THR A 69 33.11 -7.97 -19.54
C THR A 69 31.60 -7.83 -19.58
N LEU A 70 31.12 -7.12 -20.59
CA LEU A 70 29.74 -6.72 -20.70
C LEU A 70 29.13 -7.42 -21.92
N ASP A 71 28.05 -8.17 -21.72
CA ASP A 71 27.17 -8.65 -22.79
C ASP A 71 26.26 -7.47 -23.22
N GLY A 72 26.85 -6.45 -23.87
CA GLY A 72 26.21 -5.14 -24.09
C GLY A 72 26.30 -4.21 -22.88
N ASP A 73 25.42 -3.21 -22.72
CA ASP A 73 25.48 -2.23 -21.60
C ASP A 73 24.58 -2.58 -20.40
N VAL A 74 24.05 -3.81 -20.34
CA VAL A 74 23.00 -4.23 -19.39
C VAL A 74 23.43 -5.48 -18.61
N VAL A 75 23.17 -5.48 -17.31
CA VAL A 75 23.37 -6.63 -16.43
C VAL A 75 22.02 -7.20 -16.01
N HIS A 76 21.81 -8.48 -16.31
CA HIS A 76 20.64 -9.24 -15.87
C HIS A 76 20.85 -9.77 -14.44
N ILE A 77 19.90 -9.49 -13.55
CA ILE A 77 19.95 -9.90 -12.14
C ILE A 77 18.78 -10.81 -11.86
N ASN A 78 18.98 -11.82 -11.00
CA ASN A 78 17.93 -12.74 -10.56
C ASN A 78 17.20 -13.41 -11.73
N SER A 79 17.93 -13.77 -12.79
CA SER A 79 17.38 -14.42 -14.00
C SER A 79 16.18 -13.65 -14.59
N ASP A 80 16.28 -12.33 -14.65
CA ASP A 80 15.24 -11.41 -15.16
C ASP A 80 13.93 -11.41 -14.38
N LYS A 81 13.99 -11.77 -13.09
CA LYS A 81 12.82 -11.77 -12.20
C LYS A 81 12.97 -10.68 -11.14
N ALA A 82 11.91 -9.91 -10.94
CA ALA A 82 11.82 -9.02 -9.78
C ALA A 82 11.49 -9.82 -8.51
N THR A 83 11.99 -9.36 -7.35
CA THR A 83 11.74 -9.99 -6.04
C THR A 83 10.61 -9.33 -5.24
N PHE A 84 9.88 -8.40 -5.85
CA PHE A 84 8.73 -7.77 -5.21
C PHE A 84 7.67 -8.81 -4.85
N THR A 85 7.24 -8.79 -3.60
CA THR A 85 6.14 -9.61 -3.10
C THR A 85 4.79 -9.08 -3.57
N ASN A 86 3.75 -9.92 -3.55
CA ASN A 86 2.38 -9.48 -3.84
C ASN A 86 1.90 -8.33 -2.95
N VAL A 87 2.43 -8.24 -1.72
CA VAL A 87 2.14 -7.15 -0.79
C VAL A 87 2.76 -5.85 -1.28
N GLU A 88 4.03 -5.87 -1.69
CA GLU A 88 4.74 -4.70 -2.23
C GLU A 88 4.13 -4.23 -3.56
N MET A 89 3.71 -5.17 -4.41
CA MET A 89 2.99 -4.88 -5.65
C MET A 89 1.61 -4.25 -5.40
N GLY A 90 1.04 -4.41 -4.20
CA GLY A 90 -0.24 -3.84 -3.79
C GLY A 90 -0.12 -2.56 -2.94
N GLU A 91 1.10 -2.04 -2.71
CA GLU A 91 1.28 -0.82 -1.94
C GLU A 91 0.58 0.38 -2.61
N THR A 92 0.40 1.48 -1.87
CA THR A 92 -0.05 2.74 -2.46
C THR A 92 0.85 3.86 -1.95
N PHE A 93 1.19 4.78 -2.85
CA PHE A 93 2.05 5.93 -2.52
C PHE A 93 1.23 7.22 -2.63
N PRO A 94 0.40 7.55 -1.62
CA PRO A 94 -0.38 8.79 -1.68
C PRO A 94 0.54 10.01 -1.68
N SER A 95 0.18 11.02 -2.48
CA SER A 95 0.87 12.31 -2.49
C SER A 95 0.81 12.95 -1.11
N GLN A 96 1.90 13.60 -0.73
CA GLN A 96 1.97 14.46 0.44
C GLN A 96 2.35 15.90 0.06
N GLY A 97 2.37 16.22 -1.24
CA GLY A 97 2.87 17.50 -1.75
C GLY A 97 4.33 17.78 -1.37
N SER A 98 5.08 16.75 -0.98
CA SER A 98 6.45 16.86 -0.50
C SER A 98 7.43 16.46 -1.60
N LYS A 99 8.71 16.83 -1.46
CA LYS A 99 9.76 16.43 -2.41
C LYS A 99 9.88 14.90 -2.53
N LEU A 100 9.59 14.17 -1.45
CA LEU A 100 9.70 12.71 -1.41
C LEU A 100 8.43 12.01 -1.89
N ARG A 101 7.27 12.69 -1.85
CA ARG A 101 5.97 12.17 -2.32
C ARG A 101 5.20 13.28 -3.03
N PRO A 102 5.63 13.67 -4.25
CA PRO A 102 5.06 14.83 -4.93
C PRO A 102 3.70 14.54 -5.56
N VAL A 103 3.50 13.32 -6.06
CA VAL A 103 2.29 12.89 -6.77
C VAL A 103 1.86 11.49 -6.33
N ASP A 104 0.60 11.15 -6.56
CA ASP A 104 0.09 9.82 -6.24
C ASP A 104 0.78 8.75 -7.08
N GLY A 105 1.17 7.67 -6.41
CA GLY A 105 1.84 6.53 -7.02
C GLY A 105 3.35 6.66 -7.11
N LEU A 106 3.97 7.72 -6.57
CA LEU A 106 5.42 7.90 -6.52
C LEU A 106 5.94 8.16 -5.11
N SER A 107 6.93 7.37 -4.67
CA SER A 107 7.67 7.56 -3.42
C SER A 107 9.17 7.54 -3.67
N LEU A 108 9.86 8.60 -3.25
CA LEU A 108 11.30 8.78 -3.40
C LEU A 108 11.98 8.70 -2.04
N SER A 109 13.15 8.07 -2.00
CA SER A 109 14.02 8.09 -0.83
C SER A 109 14.70 9.43 -0.61
N PRO A 110 15.04 9.78 0.66
CA PRO A 110 15.99 10.83 0.95
C PRO A 110 17.30 10.62 0.17
N LEU A 111 17.99 11.73 -0.09
CA LEU A 111 19.35 11.67 -0.62
C LEU A 111 20.27 11.01 0.42
N ASP A 112 21.33 10.36 -0.04
CA ASP A 112 22.38 9.93 0.87
C ASP A 112 23.21 11.10 1.40
N ASN A 113 24.18 10.79 2.26
CA ASN A 113 25.08 11.78 2.86
C ASN A 113 25.94 12.54 1.83
N LEU A 114 25.99 12.08 0.57
CA LEU A 114 26.69 12.73 -0.54
C LEU A 114 25.73 13.49 -1.47
N GLY A 115 24.45 13.58 -1.12
CA GLY A 115 23.45 14.28 -1.92
C GLY A 115 23.04 13.51 -3.19
N ARG A 116 23.23 12.19 -3.24
CA ARG A 116 22.88 11.36 -4.41
C ARG A 116 21.49 10.76 -4.25
N SER A 117 20.76 10.70 -5.37
CA SER A 117 19.47 10.01 -5.43
C SER A 117 19.61 8.55 -5.03
N GLN A 118 18.62 8.05 -4.31
CA GLN A 118 18.54 6.67 -3.85
C GLN A 118 17.35 5.98 -4.55
N GLN A 119 16.60 5.17 -3.82
CA GLN A 119 15.49 4.39 -4.37
C GLN A 119 14.31 5.28 -4.73
N GLY A 120 13.64 4.93 -5.83
CA GLY A 120 12.35 5.49 -6.23
C GLY A 120 11.41 4.33 -6.52
N ASN A 121 10.30 4.27 -5.78
CA ASN A 121 9.26 3.28 -5.97
C ASN A 121 8.04 3.93 -6.60
N PHE A 122 7.47 3.29 -7.61
CA PHE A 122 6.27 3.77 -8.26
C PHE A 122 5.38 2.63 -8.71
N ILE A 123 4.08 2.92 -8.77
CA ILE A 123 3.10 2.02 -9.39
C ILE A 123 2.69 2.62 -10.72
N ALA A 124 3.14 1.96 -11.79
CA ALA A 124 2.77 2.30 -13.15
C ALA A 124 1.29 1.98 -13.37
N SER A 125 0.43 2.97 -13.17
CA SER A 125 -0.98 2.91 -13.55
C SER A 125 -1.31 4.11 -14.42
N ARG A 126 -2.31 3.98 -15.29
CA ARG A 126 -2.78 5.09 -16.12
C ARG A 126 -3.13 6.32 -15.28
N SER A 127 -3.84 6.10 -14.16
CA SER A 127 -4.18 7.17 -13.21
C SER A 127 -2.98 7.86 -12.56
N ALA A 128 -1.86 7.16 -12.35
CA ALA A 128 -0.64 7.76 -11.82
C ALA A 128 0.13 8.50 -12.92
N MET A 129 0.21 7.93 -14.12
CA MET A 129 0.88 8.54 -15.27
C MET A 129 0.19 9.82 -15.73
N ASP A 130 -1.14 9.87 -15.71
CA ASP A 130 -1.93 11.06 -16.08
C ASP A 130 -1.70 12.24 -15.12
N LYS A 131 -1.17 11.99 -13.91
CA LYS A 131 -0.84 13.01 -12.90
C LYS A 131 0.61 13.51 -12.98
N VAL A 132 1.48 12.85 -13.75
CA VAL A 132 2.87 13.29 -13.89
C VAL A 132 2.89 14.60 -14.69
N THR A 133 3.54 15.62 -14.13
CA THR A 133 3.74 16.89 -14.83
C THR A 133 4.41 16.64 -16.17
N LYS A 134 3.83 17.17 -17.26
CA LYS A 134 4.45 17.09 -18.58
C LYS A 134 5.86 17.70 -18.51
N ARG A 135 6.82 17.00 -19.12
CA ARG A 135 8.21 17.49 -19.22
C ARG A 135 8.19 18.90 -19.84
N PRO A 136 8.81 19.90 -19.21
CA PRO A 136 8.90 21.23 -19.78
C PRO A 136 9.80 21.22 -21.02
N ASP A 137 9.56 22.14 -21.97
CA ASP A 137 10.35 22.26 -23.20
C ASP A 137 11.83 22.59 -22.90
N ARG A 138 12.10 23.25 -21.78
CA ARG A 138 13.45 23.51 -21.26
C ARG A 138 13.49 23.22 -19.76
N ILE A 139 14.54 22.52 -19.33
CA ILE A 139 14.86 22.35 -17.92
C ILE A 139 15.67 23.58 -17.48
N GLY A 140 15.26 24.24 -16.40
CA GLY A 140 15.93 25.43 -15.87
C GLY A 140 17.42 25.20 -15.59
N TYR A 141 18.22 26.26 -15.64
CA TYR A 141 19.68 26.17 -15.41
C TYR A 141 20.04 25.76 -13.97
N ASP A 142 19.14 26.02 -13.04
CA ASP A 142 19.21 25.68 -11.62
C ASP A 142 18.95 24.20 -11.32
N VAL A 143 18.34 23.46 -12.24
CA VAL A 143 18.05 22.04 -12.07
C VAL A 143 19.19 21.23 -12.70
N ARG A 144 20.20 20.90 -11.89
CA ARG A 144 21.33 20.06 -12.27
C ARG A 144 21.50 18.91 -11.28
N PRO A 145 21.53 17.65 -11.76
CA PRO A 145 21.81 16.53 -10.87
C PRO A 145 23.27 16.57 -10.42
N SER A 146 23.54 15.98 -9.25
CA SER A 146 24.90 15.80 -8.75
C SER A 146 25.79 15.12 -9.80
N GLY A 147 26.98 15.67 -10.06
CA GLY A 147 27.91 15.17 -11.08
C GLY A 147 27.70 15.72 -12.50
N TRP A 148 26.72 16.60 -12.71
CA TRP A 148 26.54 17.28 -13.99
C TRP A 148 27.64 18.32 -14.23
N PHE A 149 28.58 18.01 -15.13
CA PHE A 149 29.60 18.92 -15.61
C PHE A 149 29.35 19.20 -17.09
N ILE A 150 29.03 20.44 -17.44
CA ILE A 150 29.15 20.91 -18.82
C ILE A 150 30.44 21.74 -18.84
N ASN A 151 31.42 21.29 -19.61
CA ASN A 151 32.46 22.20 -20.09
C ASN A 151 31.80 23.07 -21.15
N ASP A 152 31.16 24.16 -20.72
CA ASP A 152 30.80 25.26 -21.60
C ASP A 152 32.06 26.08 -21.94
#